data_AF-A0A1H0GYJ1-F1
#
_entry.id   AF-A0A1H0GYJ1-F1
#
_cell.length_a   1.000
_cell.length_b   1.000
_cell.length_c   1.000
_cell.angle_alpha   90.00
_cell.angle_beta   90.00
_cell.angle_gamma   90.00
#
_symmetry.space_group_name_H-M   'P 1'
#
loop_
_entity.id
_entity.type
_entity.pdbx_description
1 polymer ?
#
loop_
_entity_poly.entity_id
_entity_poly.type
_entity_poly.pdbx_seq_one_letter_code
_entity_poly.pdbx_strand_id
1 'polypeptide(L)'
;MKKSAFIYLFLLTVLIAYFSLNAITLGSEQHLDHLETKTLSYLSEEKGYKEYQIAVVKRGYENRTSFNKDYYVKIAFHDEPLIWYKYTFGAEQKVYQSDSSAEGKHTE
;
A
#
# COMPACT_ATOMS: atom_id res chain seq x y z
N MET A 1 6.67 -4.23 46.20
CA MET A 1 7.70 -4.10 45.14
C MET A 1 8.44 -2.80 45.32
N LYS A 2 9.78 -2.79 45.24
CA LYS A 2 10.57 -1.54 45.33
C LYS A 2 10.15 -0.62 44.17
N LYS A 3 9.93 0.67 44.43
CA LYS A 3 9.47 1.66 43.42
C LYS A 3 10.32 1.64 42.14
N SER A 4 11.62 1.36 42.27
CA SER A 4 12.55 1.18 41.15
C SER A 4 12.17 0.03 40.21
N ALA A 5 11.74 -1.13 40.74
CA ALA A 5 11.35 -2.28 39.93
C ALA A 5 10.09 -1.98 39.09
N PHE A 6 9.16 -1.19 39.63
CA PHE A 6 7.98 -0.74 38.89
C PHE A 6 8.35 0.22 37.76
N ILE A 7 9.28 1.15 38.00
CA ILE A 7 9.79 2.08 36.98
C ILE A 7 10.49 1.32 35.84
N TYR A 8 11.34 0.34 36.16
CA TYR A 8 12.00 -0.47 35.13
C TYR A 8 11.01 -1.28 34.30
N LEU A 9 9.99 -1.88 34.93
CA LEU A 9 8.94 -2.62 34.22
C LEU A 9 8.11 -1.70 33.31
N PHE A 10 7.79 -0.50 33.78
CA PHE A 10 7.08 0.50 32.98
C PHE A 10 7.90 0.97 31.77
N LEU A 11 9.19 1.26 31.95
CA LEU A 11 10.07 1.65 30.85
C LEU A 11 10.23 0.53 29.81
N LEU A 12 10.37 -0.72 30.27
CA LEU A 12 10.47 -1.87 29.38
C LEU A 12 9.20 -2.07 28.55
N THR A 13 8.03 -1.91 29.17
CA THR A 13 6.74 -2.04 28.47
C THR A 13 6.54 -0.93 27.43
N VAL A 14 6.88 0.31 27.75
CA VAL A 14 6.85 1.43 26.78
C VAL A 14 7.81 1.18 25.62
N LEU A 15 9.02 0.69 25.91
CA LEU A 15 10.02 0.39 24.89
C LEU A 15 9.54 -0.70 23.93
N ILE A 16 8.98 -1.80 24.46
CA ILE A 16 8.40 -2.87 23.65
C ILE A 16 7.26 -2.34 22.78
N ALA A 17 6.33 -1.57 23.36
CA ALA A 17 5.22 -0.98 22.62
C ALA A 17 5.71 -0.06 21.48
N TYR A 18 6.74 0.75 21.73
CA TYR A 18 7.35 1.60 20.71
C TYR A 18 7.94 0.80 19.55
N PHE A 19 8.73 -0.25 19.84
CA PHE A 19 9.29 -1.09 18.80
C PHE A 19 8.23 -1.88 18.03
N SER A 20 7.19 -2.39 18.70
CA SER A 20 6.08 -3.08 18.05
C SER A 20 5.33 -2.16 17.07
N LEU A 21 5.03 -0.92 17.48
CA LEU A 21 4.38 0.06 16.60
C LEU A 21 5.25 0.37 15.38
N ASN A 22 6.55 0.61 15.59
CA ASN A 22 7.48 0.88 14.48
C ASN A 22 7.58 -0.30 13.50
N ALA A 23 7.65 -1.53 14.00
CA ALA A 23 7.71 -2.71 13.15
C ALA A 23 6.46 -2.84 12.26
N ILE A 24 5.27 -2.55 12.81
CA ILE A 24 4.01 -2.57 12.06
C ILE A 24 3.98 -1.49 10.97
N THR A 25 4.45 -0.27 11.27
CA THR A 25 4.50 0.81 10.28
C THR A 25 5.49 0.52 9.16
N LEU A 26 6.67 -0.01 9.49
CA LEU A 26 7.68 -0.39 8.50
C LEU A 26 7.18 -1.51 7.57
N GLY A 27 6.52 -2.54 8.10
CA GLY A 27 5.94 -3.60 7.27
C GLY A 27 4.86 -3.08 6.32
N SER A 28 4.08 -2.09 6.75
CA SER A 28 3.06 -1.43 5.92
C SER A 28 3.69 -0.67 4.75
N GLU A 29 4.75 0.11 5.01
CA GLU A 29 5.46 0.84 3.94
C GLU A 29 6.14 -0.12 2.97
N GLN A 30 6.80 -1.18 3.46
CA GLN A 30 7.42 -2.19 2.60
C GLN A 30 6.41 -2.86 1.67
N HIS A 31 5.19 -3.13 2.15
CA HIS A 31 4.15 -3.71 1.32
C HIS A 31 3.65 -2.73 0.25
N LEU A 32 3.51 -1.45 0.61
CA LEU A 32 3.14 -0.39 -0.34
C LEU A 32 4.20 -0.19 -1.43
N ASP A 33 5.49 -0.14 -1.05
CA ASP A 33 6.61 -0.03 -2.00
C ASP A 33 6.65 -1.22 -2.96
N HIS A 34 6.42 -2.42 -2.44
CA HIS A 34 6.37 -3.64 -3.24
C HIS A 34 5.22 -3.60 -4.26
N LEU A 35 4.01 -3.22 -3.82
CA LEU A 35 2.84 -3.11 -4.69
C LEU A 35 3.01 -2.02 -5.74
N GLU A 36 3.56 -0.86 -5.37
CA GLU A 36 3.85 0.24 -6.30
C GLU A 36 4.81 -0.21 -7.40
N THR A 37 5.93 -0.82 -7.01
CA THR A 37 6.92 -1.35 -7.96
C THR A 37 6.29 -2.36 -8.91
N LYS A 38 5.55 -3.33 -8.36
CA LYS A 38 4.87 -4.36 -9.17
C LYS A 38 3.81 -3.77 -10.10
N THR A 39 3.09 -2.75 -9.66
CA THR A 39 2.08 -2.07 -10.47
C THR A 39 2.73 -1.33 -11.64
N LEU A 40 3.83 -0.61 -11.40
CA LEU A 40 4.56 0.09 -12.46
C LEU A 40 5.18 -0.89 -13.48
N SER A 41 5.78 -1.99 -13.01
CA SER A 41 6.25 -3.07 -13.89
C SER A 41 5.11 -3.66 -14.71
N TYR A 42 3.98 -3.97 -14.09
CA TYR A 42 2.80 -4.49 -14.79
C TYR A 42 2.32 -3.54 -15.90
N LEU A 43 2.19 -2.25 -15.59
CA LEU A 43 1.76 -1.24 -16.55
C LEU A 43 2.75 -1.08 -17.71
N SER A 44 4.05 -1.10 -17.42
CA SER A 44 5.09 -0.93 -18.43
C SER A 44 5.31 -2.18 -19.29
N GLU A 45 5.44 -3.34 -18.66
CA GLU A 45 5.87 -4.59 -19.29
C GLU A 45 4.69 -5.35 -19.91
N GLU A 46 3.55 -5.42 -19.20
CA GLU A 46 2.39 -6.19 -19.65
C GLU A 46 1.39 -5.34 -20.42
N LYS A 47 1.13 -4.10 -19.97
CA LYS A 47 0.18 -3.19 -20.64
C LYS A 47 0.83 -2.24 -21.64
N GLY A 48 2.16 -2.16 -21.65
CA GLY A 48 2.92 -1.36 -22.62
C GLY A 48 2.86 0.16 -22.40
N TYR A 49 2.38 0.63 -21.25
CA TYR A 49 2.36 2.05 -20.91
C TYR A 49 3.77 2.60 -20.77
N LYS A 50 3.97 3.84 -21.22
CA LYS A 50 5.20 4.60 -20.98
C LYS A 50 5.06 5.43 -19.72
N GLU A 51 6.17 5.67 -19.03
CA GLU A 51 6.21 6.46 -17.80
C GLU A 51 5.54 7.84 -17.97
N TYR A 52 5.78 8.52 -19.10
CA TYR A 52 5.19 9.83 -19.39
C TYR A 52 3.66 9.82 -19.58
N GLN A 53 3.02 8.64 -19.67
CA GLN A 53 1.56 8.53 -19.75
C GLN A 53 0.93 8.48 -18.35
N ILE A 54 1.71 8.13 -17.32
CA ILE A 54 1.27 8.10 -15.93
C ILE A 54 1.42 9.50 -15.35
N ALA A 55 0.30 10.12 -14.98
CA ALA A 55 0.31 11.45 -14.39
C ALA A 55 0.57 11.41 -12.89
N VAL A 56 -0.12 10.49 -12.19
CA VAL A 56 -0.03 10.40 -10.73
C VAL A 56 -0.10 8.95 -10.26
N VAL A 57 0.77 8.62 -9.31
CA VAL A 57 0.77 7.37 -8.55
C VAL A 57 0.40 7.69 -7.11
N LYS A 58 -0.64 7.04 -6.58
CA LYS A 58 -1.07 7.20 -5.18
C LYS A 58 -1.25 5.86 -4.51
N ARG A 59 -0.38 5.58 -3.55
CA ARG A 59 -0.44 4.37 -2.72
C ARG A 59 -1.31 4.56 -1.47
N GLY A 60 -1.91 3.49 -0.98
CA GLY A 60 -2.68 3.52 0.25
C GLY A 60 -3.17 2.13 0.67
N TYR A 61 -3.90 2.10 1.78
CA TYR A 61 -4.57 0.89 2.23
C TYR A 61 -5.96 1.21 2.78
N GLU A 62 -6.87 0.26 2.63
CA GLU A 62 -8.18 0.27 3.27
C GLU A 62 -8.15 -0.72 4.44
N ASN A 63 -8.70 -0.33 5.59
CA ASN A 63 -8.83 -1.24 6.73
C ASN A 63 -10.06 -2.12 6.50
N ARG A 64 -9.86 -3.40 6.18
CA ARG A 64 -10.97 -4.39 6.14
C ARG A 64 -11.41 -4.79 7.54
N THR A 65 -10.45 -4.95 8.45
CA THR A 65 -10.66 -5.18 9.89
C THR A 65 -9.56 -4.48 10.69
N SER A 66 -9.59 -4.57 12.02
CA SER A 66 -8.52 -4.00 12.88
C SER A 66 -7.13 -4.57 12.62
N PHE A 67 -7.01 -5.71 11.92
CA PHE A 67 -5.74 -6.39 11.68
C PHE A 67 -5.45 -6.69 10.21
N ASN A 68 -6.44 -6.57 9.31
CA ASN A 68 -6.24 -6.75 7.87
C ASN A 68 -6.33 -5.42 7.12
N LYS A 69 -5.27 -5.15 6.38
CA LYS A 69 -5.14 -4.02 5.45
C LYS A 69 -5.21 -4.55 4.02
N ASP A 70 -6.08 -3.94 3.23
CA ASP A 70 -6.12 -4.13 1.78
C ASP A 70 -5.30 -3.01 1.14
N TYR A 71 -4.10 -3.34 0.68
CA TYR A 71 -3.22 -2.39 0.05
C TYR A 71 -3.61 -2.16 -1.40
N TYR A 72 -3.45 -0.92 -1.86
CA TYR A 72 -3.77 -0.53 -3.22
C TYR A 72 -2.81 0.53 -3.75
N VAL A 73 -2.72 0.61 -5.08
CA VAL A 73 -2.10 1.70 -5.83
C VAL A 73 -3.13 2.27 -6.78
N LYS A 74 -3.35 3.57 -6.73
CA LYS A 74 -4.20 4.31 -7.67
C LYS A 74 -3.34 5.03 -8.69
N ILE A 75 -3.69 4.88 -9.95
CA ILE A 75 -3.01 5.49 -11.09
C ILE A 75 -3.99 6.43 -11.78
N ALA A 76 -3.55 7.65 -12.09
CA ALA A 76 -4.22 8.54 -13.02
C ALA A 76 -3.31 8.73 -14.24
N PHE A 77 -3.88 8.64 -15.43
CA PHE A 77 -3.16 8.83 -16.69
C PHE A 77 -3.31 10.28 -17.18
N HIS A 78 -2.35 10.76 -17.96
CA HIS A 78 -2.34 12.13 -18.46
C HIS A 78 -3.51 12.46 -19.39
N ASP A 79 -4.01 11.47 -20.13
CA ASP A 79 -5.16 11.61 -21.03
C ASP A 79 -6.52 11.45 -20.32
N GLU A 80 -6.52 10.99 -19.07
CA GLU A 80 -7.71 10.88 -18.19
C GLU A 80 -7.41 11.25 -16.73
N PRO A 81 -7.00 12.50 -16.43
CA PRO A 81 -6.47 12.87 -15.11
C PRO A 81 -7.50 12.88 -13.98
N LEU A 82 -8.79 12.79 -14.32
CA LEU A 82 -9.90 12.78 -13.36
C LEU A 82 -10.36 11.36 -13.01
N ILE A 83 -9.86 10.34 -13.71
CA ILE A 83 -10.20 8.93 -13.49
C ILE A 83 -9.02 8.26 -12.79
N TRP A 84 -9.34 7.48 -11.75
CA TRP A 84 -8.36 6.73 -10.98
C TRP A 84 -8.57 5.24 -11.17
N TYR A 85 -7.50 4.54 -11.50
CA TYR A 85 -7.46 3.10 -11.70
C TYR A 85 -6.80 2.45 -10.48
N LYS A 86 -7.56 1.66 -9.72
CA LYS A 86 -7.08 1.00 -8.49
C LYS A 86 -6.52 -0.38 -8.78
N TYR A 87 -5.25 -0.59 -8.48
CA TYR A 87 -4.53 -1.86 -8.60
C TYR A 87 -4.26 -2.47 -7.22
N THR A 88 -4.33 -3.80 -7.13
CA THR A 88 -4.02 -4.56 -5.91
C THR A 88 -3.39 -5.91 -6.24
N PHE A 89 -2.94 -6.64 -5.22
CA PHE A 89 -2.47 -8.01 -5.38
C PHE A 89 -3.64 -8.99 -5.40
N GLY A 90 -3.65 -9.86 -6.41
CA GLY A 90 -4.56 -10.98 -6.55
C GLY A 90 -3.95 -12.28 -6.03
N ALA A 91 -4.47 -13.39 -6.54
CA ALA A 91 -3.86 -14.69 -6.30
C ALA A 91 -2.38 -14.67 -6.73
N GLU A 92 -1.53 -15.37 -5.97
CA GLU A 92 -0.09 -15.52 -6.27
C GLU A 92 0.69 -14.19 -6.35
N GLN A 93 0.21 -13.12 -5.69
CA GLN A 93 0.83 -11.79 -5.73
C GLN A 93 0.92 -11.18 -7.14
N LYS A 94 0.02 -11.56 -8.04
CA LYS A 94 -0.12 -10.91 -9.35
C LYS A 94 -0.89 -9.61 -9.21
N VAL A 95 -0.45 -8.55 -9.89
CA VAL A 95 -1.17 -7.28 -9.92
C VAL A 95 -2.34 -7.37 -10.91
N TYR A 96 -3.48 -6.81 -10.54
CA TYR A 96 -4.64 -6.66 -11.42
C TYR A 96 -5.40 -5.37 -11.08
N GLN A 97 -6.16 -4.85 -12.04
CA GLN A 97 -7.08 -3.75 -11.77
C GLN A 97 -8.29 -4.25 -10.96
N SER A 98 -8.45 -3.69 -9.77
CA SER A 98 -9.54 -4.01 -8.84
C SER A 98 -10.76 -3.10 -8.95
N ASP A 99 -10.63 -1.95 -9.63
CA ASP A 99 -11.74 -1.02 -9.84
C ASP A 99 -12.51 -1.39 -11.10
N SER A 100 -13.66 -2.05 -10.93
CA SER A 100 -14.63 -2.30 -12.01
C SER A 100 -15.57 -1.13 -12.26
N SER A 101 -15.48 -0.06 -11.44
CA SER A 101 -16.33 1.12 -11.52
C SER A 101 -15.74 2.28 -12.33
N ALA A 102 -14.46 2.19 -12.68
CA ALA A 102 -13.87 3.13 -13.63
C ALA A 102 -14.47 2.87 -15.02
N GLU A 103 -15.14 3.85 -15.62
CA GLU A 103 -15.65 3.78 -17.00
C GLU A 103 -14.69 4.46 -18.00
N GLY A 104 -13.40 4.52 -17.67
CA GLY A 104 -12.39 5.18 -18.49
C GLY A 104 -11.68 4.24 -19.45
N LYS A 105 -10.87 4.80 -20.35
CA LYS A 105 -10.17 4.09 -21.43
C LYS A 105 -9.20 3.00 -20.97
N HIS A 106 -8.72 3.09 -19.73
CA HIS A 106 -7.69 2.17 -19.21
C HIS A 106 -8.26 1.05 -18.34
N THR A 107 -9.58 0.87 -18.35
CA THR A 107 -10.27 -0.20 -17.61
C THR A 107 -9.98 -1.56 -18.24
N GLU A 108 -9.72 -2.56 -17.40
CA GLU A 108 -9.47 -3.96 -17.79
C GLU A 108 -10.72 -4.80 -18.01
#